data_AF-A0A660HLR4-F1
#
_entry.id   AF-A0A660HLR4-F1
#
_cell.length_a   1.000
_cell.length_b   1.000
_cell.length_c   1.000
_cell.angle_alpha   90.00
_cell.angle_beta   90.00
_cell.angle_gamma   90.00
#
_symmetry.space_group_name_H-M   'P 1'
#
loop_
_entity.id
_entity.type
_entity.pdbx_description
1 polymer ?
#
loop_
_entity_poly.entity_id
_entity_poly.type
_entity_poly.pdbx_seq_one_letter_code
_entity_poly.pdbx_strand_id
1 'polypeptide(L)'
;MKNKTKVQWQGCVKWYNFEKSFGFIKSVTPIGELPFSEIAEQFGIDNSEIEQLVDKRAREEDDLFCHSNNIVQGNTEPLPGHYQNSKYKKLKENDKVEFFIKLVNGKEQACLIVVV
;
A
#
# COMPACT_ATOMS: atom_id res chain seq x y z
N MET A 1 -22.01 -16.88 4.87
CA MET A 1 -20.83 -16.71 4.00
C MET A 1 -19.74 -16.12 4.89
N LYS A 2 -18.53 -16.71 4.95
CA LYS A 2 -17.44 -16.09 5.71
C LYS A 2 -17.08 -14.79 4.99
N ASN A 3 -17.12 -13.66 5.69
CA ASN A 3 -16.63 -12.40 5.14
C ASN A 3 -15.15 -12.58 4.81
N LYS A 4 -14.79 -12.46 3.53
CA LYS A 4 -13.38 -12.52 3.12
C LYS A 4 -12.68 -11.26 3.65
N THR A 5 -11.56 -11.44 4.31
CA THR A 5 -10.73 -10.38 4.87
C THR A 5 -9.31 -10.45 4.30
N LYS A 6 -8.55 -9.35 4.42
CA LYS A 6 -7.12 -9.28 4.13
C LYS A 6 -6.35 -8.61 5.25
N VAL A 7 -5.15 -9.11 5.53
CA VAL A 7 -4.27 -8.54 6.55
C VAL A 7 -3.74 -7.19 6.08
N GLN A 8 -3.99 -6.16 6.89
CA GLN A 8 -3.40 -4.83 6.72
C GLN A 8 -2.11 -4.74 7.53
N TRP A 9 -1.13 -4.05 6.98
CA TRP A 9 0.21 -3.91 7.53
C TRP A 9 0.55 -2.45 7.74
N GLN A 10 1.45 -2.19 8.68
CA GLN A 10 2.03 -0.88 8.93
C GLN A 10 3.56 -0.98 8.95
N GLY A 11 4.23 0.11 8.59
CA GLY A 11 5.67 0.25 8.72
C GLY A 11 6.12 1.70 8.59
N CYS A 12 7.43 1.90 8.54
CA CYS A 12 8.03 3.21 8.33
C CYS A 12 8.85 3.21 7.04
N VAL A 13 8.75 4.26 6.23
CA VAL A 13 9.59 4.41 5.04
C VAL A 13 11.06 4.48 5.49
N LYS A 14 11.89 3.56 5.01
CA LYS A 14 13.33 3.56 5.29
C LYS A 14 14.05 4.58 4.40
N TRP A 15 13.72 4.60 3.12
CA TRP A 15 14.20 5.57 2.16
C TRP A 15 13.34 5.49 0.90
N TYR A 16 13.34 6.57 0.10
CA TYR A 16 12.60 6.61 -1.15
C TYR A 16 13.33 7.50 -2.18
N ASN A 17 13.52 6.98 -3.40
CA ASN A 17 14.09 7.71 -4.50
C ASN A 17 13.00 8.18 -5.46
N PHE A 18 12.77 9.50 -5.50
CA PHE A 18 11.75 10.11 -6.34
C PHE A 18 12.02 10.00 -7.84
N GLU A 19 13.28 10.12 -8.25
CA GLU A 19 13.66 10.05 -9.66
C GLU A 19 13.47 8.65 -10.22
N LYS A 20 13.68 7.62 -9.38
CA LYS A 20 13.51 6.22 -9.75
C LYS A 20 12.15 5.64 -9.37
N SER A 21 11.32 6.40 -8.64
CA SER A 21 9.96 6.02 -8.26
C SER A 21 9.86 4.75 -7.40
N PHE A 22 10.86 4.47 -6.57
CA PHE A 22 10.84 3.32 -5.66
C PHE A 22 11.56 3.59 -4.34
N GLY A 23 11.30 2.73 -3.35
CA GLY A 23 11.95 2.77 -2.05
C GLY A 23 11.71 1.50 -1.24
N PHE A 24 11.92 1.60 0.07
CA PHE A 24 11.76 0.49 1.01
C PHE A 24 11.07 0.93 2.29
N ILE A 25 10.31 0.03 2.89
CA ILE A 25 9.62 0.18 4.17
C ILE A 25 10.26 -0.78 5.18
N LYS A 26 10.66 -0.25 6.34
CA LYS A 26 11.20 -1.00 7.48
C LYS A 26 10.14 -1.19 8.56
N SER A 27 10.42 -2.08 9.52
CA SER A 27 9.58 -2.30 10.70
C SER A 27 8.14 -2.69 10.35
N VAL A 28 8.00 -3.56 9.35
CA VAL A 28 6.70 -3.98 8.82
C VAL A 28 6.04 -4.94 9.80
N THR A 29 4.83 -4.59 10.25
CA THR A 29 4.07 -5.37 11.23
C THR A 29 2.59 -5.43 10.83
N PRO A 30 1.88 -6.54 11.09
CA PRO A 30 0.45 -6.61 10.85
C PRO A 30 -0.30 -5.77 11.89
N ILE A 31 -1.31 -5.01 11.47
CA ILE A 31 -2.12 -4.16 12.35
C ILE A 31 -3.57 -4.61 12.48
N GLY A 32 -4.04 -5.48 11.59
CA GLY A 32 -5.39 -6.00 11.63
C GLY A 32 -5.81 -6.68 10.33
N GLU A 33 -7.09 -6.96 10.20
CA GLU A 33 -7.72 -7.51 9.00
C GLU A 33 -8.87 -6.61 8.56
N LEU A 34 -8.93 -6.31 7.26
CA LEU A 34 -10.01 -5.53 6.66
C LEU A 34 -10.89 -6.40 5.74
N PRO A 35 -12.23 -6.28 5.80
CA PRO A 35 -13.11 -6.95 4.85
C PRO A 35 -12.89 -6.48 3.42
N PHE A 36 -13.12 -7.37 2.46
CA PHE A 36 -13.04 -7.05 1.03
C PHE A 36 -13.88 -5.83 0.64
N SER A 37 -15.09 -5.70 1.19
CA SER A 37 -15.98 -4.58 0.89
C SER A 37 -15.38 -3.24 1.32
N GLU A 38 -14.73 -3.20 2.49
CA GLU A 38 -14.10 -1.99 3.02
C GLU A 38 -12.88 -1.60 2.20
N ILE A 39 -12.06 -2.57 1.79
CA ILE A 39 -10.91 -2.34 0.92
C ILE A 39 -11.37 -1.85 -0.46
N ALA A 40 -12.38 -2.50 -1.06
CA ALA A 40 -12.92 -2.11 -2.36
C ALA A 40 -13.48 -0.68 -2.32
N GLU A 41 -14.22 -0.32 -1.26
CA GLU A 41 -14.78 1.02 -1.07
C GLU A 41 -13.68 2.07 -0.84
N GLN A 42 -12.71 1.78 0.03
CA GLN A 42 -11.64 2.71 0.38
C GLN A 42 -10.70 3.01 -0.79
N PHE A 43 -10.39 1.99 -1.61
CA PHE A 43 -9.37 2.10 -2.66
C PHE A 43 -9.96 2.14 -4.07
N GLY A 44 -11.26 1.93 -4.24
CA GLY A 44 -11.93 1.92 -5.55
C GLY A 44 -11.46 0.79 -6.46
N ILE A 45 -11.12 -0.37 -5.89
CA ILE A 45 -10.57 -1.53 -6.62
C ILE A 45 -11.54 -2.72 -6.60
N ASP A 46 -11.43 -3.60 -7.58
CA ASP A 46 -12.27 -4.79 -7.67
C ASP A 46 -11.79 -5.91 -6.74
N ASN A 47 -12.74 -6.78 -6.36
CA ASN A 47 -12.44 -7.98 -5.56
C ASN A 47 -11.32 -8.86 -6.16
N SER A 48 -11.18 -8.90 -7.49
CA SER A 48 -10.14 -9.67 -8.17
C SER A 48 -8.71 -9.14 -7.91
N GLU A 49 -8.57 -7.85 -7.62
CA GLU A 49 -7.30 -7.24 -7.21
C GLU A 49 -7.02 -7.53 -5.74
N ILE A 50 -8.04 -7.48 -4.90
CA ILE A 50 -7.96 -7.81 -3.47
C ILE A 50 -7.55 -9.28 -3.27
N GLU A 51 -8.01 -10.20 -4.15
CA GLU A 51 -7.59 -11.61 -4.08
C GLU A 51 -6.09 -11.82 -4.31
N GLN A 52 -5.40 -10.90 -4.98
CA GLN A 52 -3.96 -10.97 -5.22
C GLN A 52 -3.12 -10.52 -4.01
N LEU A 53 -3.78 -9.95 -2.99
CA LEU A 53 -3.12 -9.58 -1.74
C LEU A 53 -2.75 -10.81 -0.93
N VAL A 54 -1.61 -10.77 -0.24
CA VAL A 54 -1.11 -11.85 0.60
C VAL A 54 -1.26 -11.53 2.07
N ASP A 55 -1.67 -12.55 2.83
CA ASP A 55 -1.97 -12.42 4.25
C ASP A 55 -0.76 -12.71 5.15
N LYS A 56 0.35 -13.20 4.58
CA LYS A 56 1.56 -13.57 5.30
C LYS A 56 2.80 -13.08 4.56
N ARG A 57 3.80 -12.66 5.33
CA ARG A 57 5.16 -12.42 4.83
C ARG A 57 6.01 -13.68 4.98
N ALA A 58 6.89 -13.89 4.03
CA ALA A 58 7.92 -14.92 4.09
C ALA A 58 9.06 -14.53 5.04
N ARG A 59 9.33 -13.22 5.17
CA ARG A 59 10.44 -12.69 5.99
C ARG A 59 10.00 -11.41 6.70
N GLU A 60 9.71 -11.52 8.00
CA GLU A 60 9.20 -10.41 8.81
C GLU A 60 10.24 -9.31 9.04
N GLU A 61 11.52 -9.67 9.12
CA GLU A 61 12.63 -8.75 9.37
C GLU A 61 13.12 -8.00 8.12
N ASP A 62 12.77 -8.47 6.91
CA ASP A 62 13.23 -7.88 5.67
C ASP A 62 12.47 -6.57 5.36
N ASP A 63 13.20 -5.59 4.86
CA ASP A 63 12.62 -4.38 4.28
C ASP A 63 11.67 -4.75 3.13
N LEU A 64 10.51 -4.11 3.07
CA LEU A 64 9.53 -4.34 2.02
C LEU A 64 9.68 -3.32 0.90
N PHE A 65 9.75 -3.81 -0.34
CA PHE A 65 9.85 -2.96 -1.53
C PHE A 65 8.56 -2.16 -1.74
N CYS A 66 8.69 -0.87 -2.10
CA CYS A 66 7.57 -0.03 -2.50
C CYS A 66 7.85 0.73 -3.79
N HIS A 67 6.81 0.97 -4.58
CA HIS A 67 6.89 1.67 -5.88
C HIS A 67 5.82 2.77 -5.95
N SER A 68 6.09 3.86 -6.66
CA SER A 68 5.19 5.02 -6.77
C SER A 68 3.76 4.66 -7.18
N ASN A 69 3.60 3.77 -8.16
CA ASN A 69 2.31 3.29 -8.68
C ASN A 69 1.41 2.63 -7.62
N ASN A 70 1.96 2.31 -6.45
CA ASN A 70 1.24 1.67 -5.36
C ASN A 70 0.84 2.63 -4.25
N ILE A 71 1.21 3.91 -4.36
CA ILE A 71 0.88 4.94 -3.38
C ILE A 71 -0.50 5.49 -3.69
N VAL A 72 -1.42 5.38 -2.73
CA VAL A 72 -2.77 5.89 -2.83
C VAL A 72 -2.82 7.28 -2.20
N GLN A 73 -3.40 8.23 -2.91
CA GLN A 73 -3.65 9.56 -2.37
C GLN A 73 -4.76 9.44 -1.32
N GLY A 74 -4.39 9.44 -0.04
CA GLY A 74 -5.37 9.53 1.05
C GLY A 74 -6.31 10.72 0.81
N ASN A 75 -7.60 10.52 1.09
CA ASN A 75 -8.72 11.46 0.91
C ASN A 75 -8.30 12.92 1.14
N THR A 76 -7.90 13.56 0.05
CA THR A 76 -7.80 15.01 -0.09
C THR A 76 -8.56 15.25 -1.38
N GLU A 77 -9.75 15.83 -1.25
CA GLU A 77 -10.76 15.94 -2.31
C GLU A 77 -10.13 16.31 -3.67
N PRO A 78 -10.37 15.54 -4.73
CA PRO A 78 -10.04 16.01 -6.07
C PRO A 78 -11.03 17.13 -6.44
N LEU A 79 -10.53 18.35 -6.58
CA LEU A 79 -11.34 19.48 -7.08
C LEU A 79 -11.90 19.15 -8.48
N PRO A 80 -13.19 19.44 -8.77
CA PRO A 80 -13.78 19.17 -10.07
C PRO A 80 -13.08 19.99 -11.15
N GLY A 81 -12.68 19.35 -12.25
CA GLY A 81 -12.10 20.01 -13.43
C GLY A 81 -10.57 19.99 -13.52
N HIS A 82 -9.86 19.41 -12.54
CA HIS A 82 -8.41 19.19 -12.63
C HIS A 82 -8.08 17.69 -12.70
N TYR A 83 -8.14 17.11 -13.90
CA TYR A 83 -7.34 15.92 -14.20
C TYR A 83 -5.88 16.37 -14.42
N GLN A 84 -5.19 16.71 -13.34
CA GLN A 84 -3.73 16.80 -13.37
C GLN A 84 -3.18 15.52 -12.76
N ASN A 85 -2.33 14.82 -13.53
CA ASN A 85 -1.41 13.79 -13.03
C ASN A 85 -0.89 14.23 -11.66
N SER A 86 -1.39 13.63 -10.58
CA SER A 86 -0.95 14.06 -9.26
C SER A 86 0.53 13.68 -9.14
N LYS A 87 1.35 14.70 -8.93
CA LYS A 87 2.73 14.59 -8.47
C LYS A 87 2.70 14.02 -7.04
N TYR A 88 2.38 12.73 -6.97
CA TYR A 88 2.33 11.78 -5.87
C TYR A 88 2.87 12.30 -4.54
N LYS A 89 2.09 12.15 -3.46
CA LYS A 89 2.57 12.33 -2.08
C LYS A 89 3.91 11.59 -1.96
N LYS A 90 4.97 12.38 -1.91
CA LYS A 90 6.34 11.93 -1.94
C LYS A 90 6.62 11.26 -0.60
N LEU A 91 6.73 9.93 -0.58
CA LEU A 91 7.16 9.20 0.62
C LEU A 91 8.49 9.79 1.10
N LYS A 92 8.51 10.26 2.34
CA LYS A 92 9.72 10.75 3.00
C LYS A 92 10.25 9.68 3.92
N GLU A 93 11.55 9.73 4.17
CA GLU A 93 12.16 8.88 5.19
C GLU A 93 11.45 9.09 6.54
N ASN A 94 11.16 7.97 7.21
CA ASN A 94 10.41 7.85 8.46
C ASN A 94 8.91 8.20 8.38
N ASP A 95 8.33 8.43 7.20
CA ASP A 95 6.86 8.47 7.06
C ASP A 95 6.27 7.14 7.54
N LYS A 96 5.26 7.21 8.40
CA LYS A 96 4.46 6.04 8.77
C LYS A 96 3.50 5.73 7.63
N VAL A 97 3.42 4.46 7.27
CA VAL A 97 2.58 4.00 6.16
C VAL A 97 1.81 2.76 6.55
N GLU A 98 0.56 2.72 6.09
CA GLU A 98 -0.29 1.55 6.09
C GLU A 98 -0.45 1.04 4.66
N PHE A 99 -0.48 -0.28 4.50
CA PHE A 99 -0.47 -0.90 3.18
C PHE A 99 -0.94 -2.35 3.25
N PHE A 100 -1.13 -2.93 2.08
CA PHE A 100 -1.27 -4.37 1.87
C PHE A 100 -0.05 -4.91 1.15
N ILE A 101 0.10 -6.23 1.14
CA ILE A 101 1.23 -6.88 0.47
C ILE A 101 0.70 -7.65 -0.72
N LYS A 102 1.41 -7.60 -1.84
CA LYS A 102 1.14 -8.37 -3.05
C LYS A 102 2.41 -9.06 -3.52
N LEU A 103 2.27 -10.22 -4.16
CA LEU A 103 3.36 -10.89 -4.86
C LEU A 103 3.41 -10.40 -6.31
N VAL A 104 4.52 -9.77 -6.68
CA VAL A 104 4.81 -9.34 -8.06
C VAL A 104 6.06 -10.07 -8.52
N ASN A 105 5.93 -10.90 -9.56
CA ASN A 105 7.03 -11.74 -10.07
C ASN A 105 7.74 -12.57 -8.97
N GLY A 106 6.96 -13.10 -8.02
CA GLY A 106 7.47 -13.89 -6.90
C GLY A 106 8.16 -13.09 -5.78
N LYS A 107 8.09 -11.76 -5.82
CA LYS A 107 8.64 -10.88 -4.77
C LYS A 107 7.53 -10.13 -4.06
N GLU A 108 7.67 -9.99 -2.75
CA GLU A 108 6.76 -9.20 -1.93
C GLU A 108 6.93 -7.71 -2.20
N GLN A 109 5.81 -7.02 -2.37
CA GLN A 109 5.75 -5.59 -2.60
C GLN A 109 4.59 -4.98 -1.82
N ALA A 110 4.83 -3.79 -1.26
CA ALA A 110 3.77 -2.98 -0.67
C ALA A 110 2.87 -2.41 -1.78
N CYS A 111 1.56 -2.57 -1.60
CA CYS A 111 0.51 -2.04 -2.45
C CYS A 111 -0.54 -1.28 -1.63
N LEU A 112 -1.29 -0.40 -2.29
CA LEU A 112 -2.31 0.43 -1.65
C LEU A 112 -1.75 1.23 -0.46
N ILE A 113 -0.58 1.83 -0.65
CA ILE A 113 0.21 2.48 0.39
C ILE A 113 -0.41 3.83 0.72
N VAL A 114 -0.77 4.02 1.98
CA VAL A 114 -1.31 5.26 2.54
C VAL A 114 -0.36 5.76 3.61
N VAL A 115 0.01 7.03 3.55
CA VAL A 115 0.79 7.69 4.62
C VAL A 115 -0.15 8.16 5.71
N VAL A 116 0.09 7.73 6.96
CA VAL A 116 -0.72 7.99 8.16
C VAL A 116 -0.02 8.90 9.17
#